data_AF-A0A419SWI8-F1
#
_entry.id   AF-A0A419SWI8-F1
#
_cell.length_a   1.000
_cell.length_b   1.000
_cell.length_c   1.000
_cell.angle_alpha   90.00
_cell.angle_beta   90.00
_cell.angle_gamma   90.00
#
_symmetry.space_group_name_H-M   'P 1'
#
loop_
_entity.id
_entity.type
_entity.pdbx_description
1 polymer ?
#
loop_
_entity_poly.entity_id
_entity_poly.type
_entity_poly.pdbx_seq_one_letter_code
_entity_poly.pdbx_strand_id
1 'polypeptide(L)'
;MRFYYGNKSINRVLDEMEFWKRQEAEHTVVIRKIVTDLEHPFQEKLEDLENEFSKIEERTVEYIQVLNRSGYSPTIYQEIMNLVNFALLQSEHFVVFLNKIINESQAVKNNRPAIIVINHIQRESEYFIGIARTILENYCYW
;
A
#
# COMPACT_ATOMS: atom_id res chain seq x y z
N MET A 1 14.02 -6.86 -0.33
CA MET A 1 13.30 -8.04 -0.90
C MET A 1 14.08 -9.30 -0.64
N ARG A 2 13.45 -10.31 -0.04
CA ARG A 2 14.02 -11.65 0.12
C ARG A 2 13.49 -12.51 -1.04
N PHE A 3 14.33 -12.76 -2.04
CA PHE A 3 13.92 -13.32 -3.34
C PHE A 3 13.74 -14.86 -3.37
N TYR A 4 13.48 -15.52 -2.25
CA TYR A 4 13.56 -16.99 -2.14
C TYR A 4 12.23 -17.71 -2.05
N TYR A 5 11.22 -17.24 -2.78
CA TYR A 5 9.97 -17.98 -2.90
C TYR A 5 9.56 -18.06 -4.36
N GLY A 6 9.22 -19.28 -4.82
CA GLY A 6 8.71 -19.49 -6.17
C GLY A 6 7.56 -18.51 -6.50
N ASN A 7 7.33 -18.26 -7.78
CA ASN A 7 6.22 -17.44 -8.23
C ASN A 7 4.92 -18.00 -7.61
N LYS A 8 4.23 -17.22 -6.77
CA LYS A 8 2.97 -17.57 -6.07
C LYS A 8 3.12 -18.32 -4.72
N SER A 9 3.74 -17.69 -3.74
CA SER A 9 3.62 -18.13 -2.34
C SER A 9 3.07 -17.02 -1.46
N ILE A 10 2.39 -17.39 -0.39
CA ILE A 10 1.88 -16.47 0.61
C ILE A 10 3.01 -15.70 1.35
N ASN A 11 4.20 -16.29 1.44
CA ASN A 11 5.39 -15.56 1.92
C ASN A 11 5.74 -14.39 0.98
N ARG A 12 5.62 -14.59 -0.34
CA ARG A 12 5.88 -13.52 -1.31
C ARG A 12 4.88 -12.39 -1.19
N VAL A 13 3.58 -12.67 -0.98
CA VAL A 13 2.62 -11.56 -0.80
C VAL A 13 2.92 -10.77 0.46
N LEU A 14 3.30 -11.42 1.55
CA LEU A 14 3.66 -10.72 2.78
C LEU A 14 4.92 -9.86 2.62
N ASP A 15 5.95 -10.35 1.93
CA ASP A 15 7.16 -9.55 1.63
C ASP A 15 6.83 -8.31 0.76
N GLU A 16 5.96 -8.47 -0.25
CA GLU A 16 5.51 -7.35 -1.09
C GLU A 16 4.64 -6.38 -0.28
N MET A 17 3.75 -6.89 0.57
CA MET A 17 2.92 -6.04 1.44
C MET A 17 3.76 -5.23 2.41
N GLU A 18 4.74 -5.83 3.10
CA GLU A 18 5.63 -5.11 4.00
C GLU A 18 6.31 -3.95 3.26
N PHE A 19 6.88 -4.24 2.09
CA PHE A 19 7.58 -3.24 1.29
C PHE A 19 6.64 -2.11 0.83
N TRP A 20 5.53 -2.45 0.18
CA TRP A 20 4.67 -1.46 -0.45
C TRP A 20 3.85 -0.65 0.55
N LYS A 21 3.42 -1.23 1.68
CA LYS A 21 2.75 -0.45 2.74
C LYS A 21 3.69 0.59 3.35
N ARG A 22 4.96 0.24 3.55
CA ARG A 22 5.99 1.21 3.96
C ARG A 22 6.16 2.33 2.94
N GLN A 23 6.30 1.98 1.66
CA GLN A 23 6.43 2.98 0.59
C GLN A 23 5.23 3.92 0.53
N GLU A 24 4.00 3.40 0.62
CA GLU A 24 2.80 4.26 0.62
C GLU A 24 2.71 5.16 1.85
N ALA A 25 3.10 4.68 3.04
CA ALA A 25 3.22 5.52 4.23
C ALA A 25 4.23 6.66 4.01
N GLU A 26 5.44 6.34 3.54
CA GLU A 26 6.48 7.33 3.23
C GLU A 26 6.03 8.33 2.15
N HIS A 27 5.29 7.86 1.14
CA HIS A 27 4.74 8.71 0.09
C HIS A 27 3.76 9.75 0.60
N THR A 28 2.97 9.44 1.64
CA THR A 28 2.11 10.45 2.25
C THR A 28 2.93 11.62 2.82
N VAL A 29 4.07 11.32 3.45
CA VAL A 29 5.00 12.31 4.01
C VAL A 29 5.66 13.09 2.87
N VAL A 30 6.13 12.42 1.83
CA VAL A 30 6.74 13.06 0.65
C VAL A 30 5.79 14.10 0.07
N ILE A 31 4.52 13.77 -0.14
CA ILE A 31 3.52 14.71 -0.69
C ILE A 31 3.38 15.94 0.21
N ARG A 32 3.22 15.76 1.53
CA ARG A 32 3.12 16.87 2.49
C ARG A 32 4.41 17.72 2.56
N LYS A 33 5.58 17.16 2.24
CA LYS A 33 6.87 17.87 2.25
C LYS A 33 7.16 18.64 0.95
N ILE A 34 6.71 18.15 -0.20
CA ILE A 34 6.95 18.82 -1.49
C ILE A 34 5.89 19.89 -1.82
N VAL A 35 4.72 19.83 -1.17
CA VAL A 35 3.64 20.81 -1.31
C VAL A 35 3.35 21.43 0.05
N THR A 36 4.18 22.40 0.45
CA THR A 36 4.15 22.98 1.80
C THR A 36 2.89 23.79 2.12
N ASP A 37 2.15 24.19 1.08
CA ASP A 37 0.89 24.93 1.14
C ASP A 37 -0.33 24.09 0.74
N LEU A 38 -0.20 22.75 0.79
CA LEU A 38 -1.30 21.83 0.51
C LEU A 38 -2.53 22.15 1.39
N GLU A 39 -3.74 22.02 0.87
CA GLU A 39 -4.94 22.36 1.62
C GLU A 39 -5.17 21.40 2.79
N HIS A 40 -5.62 21.93 3.94
CA HIS A 40 -5.78 21.19 5.20
C HIS A 40 -6.51 19.84 5.07
N PRO A 41 -7.65 19.72 4.33
CA PRO A 41 -8.33 18.44 4.21
C PRO A 41 -7.49 17.36 3.51
N PHE A 42 -6.59 17.76 2.59
CA PHE A 42 -5.67 16.82 1.97
C PHE A 42 -4.51 16.46 2.90
N GLN A 43 -4.00 17.41 3.69
CA GLN A 43 -2.97 17.14 4.70
C GLN A 43 -3.46 16.13 5.75
N GLU A 44 -4.63 16.39 6.35
CA GLU A 44 -5.24 15.49 7.35
C GLU A 44 -5.44 14.10 6.76
N LYS A 45 -5.99 14.00 5.55
CA LYS A 45 -6.22 12.69 4.94
C LYS A 45 -4.92 11.95 4.63
N LEU A 46 -3.84 12.65 4.28
CA LEU A 46 -2.52 12.04 4.11
C LEU A 46 -1.97 11.53 5.45
N GLU A 47 -2.18 12.24 6.56
CA GLU A 47 -1.76 11.81 7.91
C GLU A 47 -2.55 10.58 8.38
N ASP A 48 -3.86 10.54 8.11
CA ASP A 48 -4.66 9.34 8.37
C ASP A 48 -4.14 8.14 7.58
N LEU A 49 -3.90 8.33 6.28
CA LEU A 49 -3.39 7.26 5.41
C LEU A 49 -2.01 6.76 5.86
N GLU A 50 -1.10 7.64 6.28
CA GLU A 50 0.20 7.25 6.85
C GLU A 50 0.04 6.25 8.01
N ASN A 51 -0.85 6.58 8.95
CA ASN A 51 -1.12 5.76 10.12
C ASN A 51 -1.79 4.44 9.74
N GLU A 52 -2.73 4.48 8.78
CA GLU A 52 -3.40 3.27 8.30
C GLU A 52 -2.41 2.33 7.58
N PHE A 53 -1.53 2.85 6.71
CA PHE A 53 -0.51 2.07 6.03
C PHE A 53 0.49 1.44 7.01
N SER A 54 0.97 2.22 7.97
CA SER A 54 1.92 1.75 9.00
C SER A 54 1.35 0.59 9.81
N LYS A 55 0.06 0.65 10.19
CA LYS A 55 -0.61 -0.45 10.90
C LYS A 55 -0.69 -1.74 10.09
N ILE A 56 -0.88 -1.63 8.77
CA ILE A 56 -0.92 -2.82 7.90
C ILE A 56 0.49 -3.37 7.71
N GLU A 57 1.50 -2.53 7.59
CA GLU A 57 2.90 -2.96 7.59
C GLU A 57 3.22 -3.75 8.87
N GLU A 58 2.94 -3.17 10.03
CA GLU A 58 3.14 -3.83 11.34
C GLU A 58 2.45 -5.19 11.39
N ARG A 59 1.17 -5.24 11.02
CA ARG A 59 0.40 -6.49 11.00
C ARG A 59 0.96 -7.52 10.01
N THR A 60 1.49 -7.06 8.87
CA THR A 60 2.15 -7.91 7.88
C THR A 60 3.43 -8.52 8.48
N VAL A 61 4.24 -7.72 9.16
CA VAL A 61 5.45 -8.17 9.86
C VAL A 61 5.11 -9.20 10.95
N GLU A 62 4.03 -9.00 11.70
CA GLU A 62 3.54 -9.97 12.68
C GLU A 62 3.23 -11.33 12.02
N TYR A 63 2.51 -11.34 10.89
CA TYR A 63 2.21 -12.58 10.18
C TYR A 63 3.46 -13.26 9.62
N ILE A 64 4.43 -12.51 9.10
CA ILE A 64 5.73 -13.05 8.69
C ILE A 64 6.40 -13.77 9.86
N GLN A 65 6.39 -13.17 11.05
CA GLN A 65 6.98 -13.77 12.25
C GLN A 65 6.23 -15.04 12.70
N VAL A 66 4.89 -15.01 12.67
CA VAL A 66 4.05 -16.17 13.01
C VAL A 66 4.34 -17.33 12.06
N LEU A 67 4.35 -17.10 10.74
CA LEU A 67 4.64 -18.14 9.76
C LEU A 67 6.04 -18.74 9.93
N ASN A 68 7.03 -17.89 10.20
CA ASN A 68 8.42 -18.35 10.41
C ASN A 68 8.59 -19.21 11.68
N ARG A 69 7.74 -19.04 12.70
CA ARG A 69 7.85 -19.76 13.99
C ARG A 69 6.93 -20.96 14.10
N SER A 70 5.70 -20.82 13.61
CA SER A 70 4.60 -21.77 13.84
C SER A 70 4.15 -22.47 12.57
N GLY A 71 4.65 -22.06 11.40
CA GLY A 71 4.25 -22.60 10.11
C GLY A 71 2.83 -22.23 9.72
N TYR A 72 2.27 -22.98 8.77
CA TYR A 72 0.96 -22.71 8.18
C TYR A 72 -0.18 -23.38 8.94
N SER A 73 -1.29 -22.66 9.10
CA SER A 73 -2.59 -23.22 9.45
C SER A 73 -3.68 -22.63 8.55
N PRO A 74 -4.81 -23.34 8.33
CA PRO A 74 -5.92 -22.80 7.54
C PRO A 74 -6.45 -21.47 8.08
N THR A 75 -6.45 -21.29 9.40
CA THR A 75 -6.89 -20.04 10.05
C THR A 75 -5.94 -18.89 9.73
N ILE A 76 -4.63 -19.08 9.92
CA ILE A 76 -3.62 -18.05 9.62
C ILE A 76 -3.65 -17.69 8.14
N TYR A 77 -3.82 -18.70 7.28
CA TYR A 77 -3.96 -18.49 5.85
C TYR A 77 -5.14 -17.57 5.52
N GLN A 78 -6.34 -17.87 6.04
CA GLN A 78 -7.53 -17.05 5.78
C GLN A 78 -7.37 -15.61 6.30
N GLU A 79 -6.76 -15.45 7.47
CA GLU A 79 -6.48 -14.13 8.04
C GLU A 79 -5.54 -13.31 7.16
N ILE A 80 -4.47 -13.93 6.64
CA ILE A 80 -3.56 -13.27 5.70
C ILE A 80 -4.30 -12.88 4.43
N MET A 81 -5.13 -13.76 3.85
CA MET A 81 -5.89 -13.42 2.64
C MET A 81 -6.86 -12.26 2.86
N ASN A 82 -7.47 -12.17 4.04
CA ASN A 82 -8.30 -11.03 4.42
C ASN A 82 -7.47 -9.74 4.53
N LEU A 83 -6.26 -9.82 5.10
CA LEU A 83 -5.33 -8.69 5.18
C LEU A 83 -4.88 -8.23 3.79
N VAL A 84 -4.57 -9.16 2.87
CA VAL A 84 -4.23 -8.86 1.47
C VAL A 84 -5.37 -8.11 0.80
N ASN A 85 -6.60 -8.58 0.94
CA ASN A 85 -7.78 -7.92 0.38
C ASN A 85 -7.98 -6.52 0.99
N PHE A 86 -7.78 -6.35 2.29
CA PHE A 86 -7.85 -5.04 2.94
C PHE A 86 -6.78 -4.08 2.41
N ALA A 87 -5.53 -4.54 2.30
CA ALA A 87 -4.43 -3.74 1.76
C ALA A 87 -4.63 -3.37 0.29
N LEU A 88 -5.21 -4.25 -0.51
CA LEU A 88 -5.62 -3.99 -1.89
C LEU A 88 -6.60 -2.82 -1.95
N LEU A 89 -7.74 -2.94 -1.25
CA LEU A 89 -8.80 -1.92 -1.25
C LEU A 89 -8.28 -0.56 -0.77
N GLN A 90 -7.42 -0.57 0.25
CA GLN A 90 -6.79 0.66 0.74
C GLN A 90 -5.89 1.32 -0.32
N SER A 91 -5.11 0.54 -1.07
CA SER A 91 -4.26 1.06 -2.15
C SER A 91 -5.09 1.63 -3.29
N GLU A 92 -6.21 0.98 -3.63
CA GLU A 92 -7.17 1.48 -4.62
C GLU A 92 -7.76 2.82 -4.18
N HIS A 93 -8.17 2.94 -2.92
CA HIS A 93 -8.63 4.21 -2.35
C HIS A 93 -7.54 5.28 -2.36
N PHE A 94 -6.30 4.91 -2.10
CA PHE A 94 -5.18 5.84 -2.15
C PHE A 94 -4.95 6.38 -3.56
N VAL A 95 -4.96 5.52 -4.59
CA VAL A 95 -4.88 5.93 -6.01
C VAL A 95 -6.01 6.90 -6.36
N VAL A 96 -7.25 6.63 -5.94
CA VAL A 96 -8.38 7.55 -6.15
C VAL A 96 -8.13 8.90 -5.45
N PHE A 97 -7.60 8.88 -4.24
CA PHE A 97 -7.27 10.07 -3.48
C PHE A 97 -6.13 10.89 -4.10
N LEU A 98 -5.08 10.25 -4.63
CA LEU A 98 -4.00 10.94 -5.35
C LEU A 98 -4.52 11.63 -6.61
N ASN A 99 -5.42 10.99 -7.35
CA ASN A 99 -6.12 11.62 -8.47
C ASN A 99 -6.94 12.82 -8.01
N LYS A 100 -7.60 12.74 -6.86
CA LYS A 100 -8.33 13.88 -6.27
C LYS A 100 -7.40 15.04 -5.97
N ILE A 101 -6.25 14.79 -5.32
CA ILE A 101 -5.24 15.81 -5.04
C ILE A 101 -4.82 16.51 -6.34
N ILE A 102 -4.43 15.75 -7.39
CA ILE A 102 -4.01 16.33 -8.68
C ILE A 102 -5.11 17.21 -9.30
N ASN A 103 -6.37 16.77 -9.22
CA ASN A 103 -7.49 17.41 -9.92
C ASN A 103 -8.16 18.53 -9.13
N GLU A 104 -7.98 18.61 -7.82
CA GLU A 104 -8.72 19.55 -6.97
C GLU A 104 -7.82 20.51 -6.19
N SER A 105 -6.61 20.09 -5.79
CA SER A 105 -5.69 20.97 -5.06
C SER A 105 -5.13 22.09 -5.93
N GLN A 106 -5.34 23.33 -5.52
CA GLN A 106 -4.75 24.51 -6.16
C GLN A 106 -3.25 24.57 -5.92
N ALA A 107 -2.78 24.14 -4.75
CA ALA A 107 -1.36 24.05 -4.42
C ALA A 107 -0.63 23.08 -5.36
N VAL A 108 -1.28 21.95 -5.71
CA VAL A 108 -0.70 20.96 -6.63
C VAL A 108 -0.82 21.36 -8.09
N LYS A 109 -1.96 21.91 -8.53
CA LYS A 109 -2.19 22.29 -9.94
C LYS A 109 -1.13 23.24 -10.50
N ASN A 110 -0.62 24.13 -9.64
CA ASN A 110 0.39 25.11 -10.03
C ASN A 110 1.83 24.62 -9.78
N ASN A 111 2.02 23.39 -9.30
CA ASN A 111 3.30 22.80 -8.93
C ASN A 111 3.62 21.57 -9.81
N ARG A 112 4.24 21.81 -10.97
CA ARG A 112 4.59 20.74 -11.93
C ARG A 112 5.47 19.63 -11.33
N PRO A 113 6.52 19.92 -10.54
CA PRO A 113 7.26 18.88 -9.83
C PRO A 113 6.37 17.99 -8.94
N ALA A 114 5.46 18.58 -8.17
CA ALA A 114 4.54 17.83 -7.33
C ALA A 114 3.65 16.89 -8.15
N ILE A 115 3.11 17.36 -9.28
CA ILE A 115 2.31 16.53 -10.19
C ILE A 115 3.11 15.32 -10.69
N ILE A 116 4.39 15.50 -11.07
CA ILE A 116 5.24 14.40 -11.54
C ILE A 116 5.47 13.37 -10.42
N VAL A 117 5.75 13.82 -9.21
CA VAL A 117 5.98 12.95 -8.05
C VAL A 117 4.71 12.19 -7.67
N ILE A 118 3.55 12.86 -7.58
CA ILE A 118 2.28 12.21 -7.25
C ILE A 118 1.90 11.16 -8.31
N ASN A 119 2.10 11.45 -9.60
CA ASN A 119 1.88 10.47 -10.65
C ASN A 119 2.84 9.27 -10.56
N HIS A 120 4.07 9.47 -10.10
CA HIS A 120 5.01 8.38 -9.88
C HIS A 120 4.55 7.47 -8.73
N ILE A 121 4.18 8.08 -7.60
CA ILE A 121 3.62 7.40 -6.42
C ILE A 121 2.39 6.58 -6.83
N GLN A 122 1.49 7.17 -7.62
CA GLN A 122 0.29 6.49 -8.10
C GLN A 122 0.62 5.20 -8.86
N ARG A 123 1.59 5.24 -9.80
CA ARG A 123 1.98 4.06 -10.58
C ARG A 123 2.59 2.95 -9.72
N GLU A 124 3.26 3.31 -8.64
CA GLU A 124 3.82 2.35 -7.69
C GLU A 124 2.73 1.68 -6.85
N SER A 125 1.73 2.42 -6.39
CA SER A 125 0.52 1.85 -5.77
C SER A 125 -0.24 0.94 -6.74
N GLU A 126 -0.38 1.34 -8.01
CA GLU A 126 -0.99 0.51 -9.07
C GLU A 126 -0.23 -0.79 -9.33
N TYR A 127 1.10 -0.76 -9.21
CA TYR A 127 1.93 -1.96 -9.30
C TYR A 127 1.63 -2.93 -8.15
N PHE A 128 1.58 -2.44 -6.91
CA PHE A 128 1.20 -3.26 -5.75
C PHE A 128 -0.22 -3.84 -5.90
N ILE A 129 -1.19 -3.03 -6.35
CA ILE A 129 -2.56 -3.48 -6.65
C ILE A 129 -2.55 -4.68 -7.60
N GLY A 130 -1.74 -4.63 -8.67
CA GLY A 130 -1.60 -5.74 -9.62
C GLY A 130 -1.06 -7.02 -8.98
N ILE A 131 -0.08 -6.90 -8.07
CA ILE A 131 0.46 -8.02 -7.29
C ILE A 131 -0.64 -8.61 -6.39
N ALA A 132 -1.29 -7.78 -5.58
CA ALA A 132 -2.29 -8.22 -4.62
C ALA A 132 -3.49 -8.91 -5.30
N ARG A 133 -3.98 -8.37 -6.42
CA ARG A 133 -5.04 -8.99 -7.24
C ARG A 133 -4.61 -10.34 -7.79
N THR A 134 -3.40 -10.42 -8.36
CA THR A 134 -2.87 -11.68 -8.89
C THR A 134 -2.83 -12.75 -7.80
N ILE A 135 -2.43 -12.41 -6.58
CA ILE A 135 -2.46 -13.34 -5.46
C ILE A 135 -3.90 -13.76 -5.14
N LEU A 136 -4.82 -12.83 -4.91
CA LEU A 136 -6.21 -13.14 -4.57
C LEU A 136 -6.90 -14.03 -5.63
N GLU A 137 -6.75 -13.72 -6.91
CA GLU A 137 -7.36 -14.47 -8.01
C GLU A 137 -6.81 -15.90 -8.13
N ASN A 138 -5.51 -16.11 -7.91
CA ASN A 138 -4.90 -17.45 -7.99
C ASN A 138 -5.34 -18.38 -6.83
N TYR A 139 -5.91 -17.84 -5.75
CA TYR A 139 -6.27 -18.61 -4.55
C TYR A 139 -7.77 -18.75 -4.31
N CYS A 140 -8.63 -18.13 -5.12
CA CYS A 140 -10.08 -18.35 -5.09
C CYS A 140 -10.54 -19.69 -5.71
N TYR A 141 -9.62 -20.49 -6.26
CA TYR A 141 -9.91 -21.74 -6.98
C TYR A 141 -9.45 -23.03 -6.27
N TRP A 142 -9.17 -22.96 -4.96
CA TRP A 142 -8.77 -24.12 -4.14
C TRP A 142 -9.67 -24.28 -2.92
#